data_AF-A0A8A1LA86-F1
#
_entry.id   AF-A0A8A1LA86-F1
#
_cell.length_a   1.000
_cell.length_b   1.000
_cell.length_c   1.000
_cell.angle_alpha   90.00
_cell.angle_beta   90.00
_cell.angle_gamma   90.00
#
_symmetry.space_group_name_H-M   'P 1'
#
loop_
_entity.id
_entity.type
_entity.pdbx_description
1 polymer ?
#
loop_
_entity_poly.entity_id
_entity_poly.type
_entity_poly.pdbx_seq_one_letter_code
_entity_poly.pdbx_strand_id
1 'polypeptide(L)'
;MRRPSCQNLKSSNTCIGIDNQFFPSVHFIPARNTSTMGPKDSKPVYFWKPESDNGYLGQWYPSDFTWARNPADAHGDVEILKYDNAEQFMMHRKGLLFAPDDPITQEILARDSPSPHPQDLRSLGRQIPNFDDAVWKTHRYAIVVEGNYLKFTQNSQLKEELLATGDRELVEASPRDRIWGVGFGAKNAGARRKHWGLNLLGRALMEVRERIRKEDEEAPQVAAGGEKKDAA
;
A
#
# COMPACT_ATOMS: atom_id res chain seq x y z
N MET A 1 -62.23 24.35 27.19
CA MET A 1 -61.51 23.45 26.27
C MET A 1 -60.06 23.90 26.22
N ARG A 2 -59.16 23.15 26.87
CA ARG A 2 -57.75 23.50 27.07
C ARG A 2 -56.88 22.69 26.09
N ARG A 3 -55.87 23.33 25.52
CA ARG A 3 -54.85 22.74 24.64
C ARG A 3 -54.07 21.64 25.39
N PRO A 4 -53.64 20.54 24.72
CA PRO A 4 -52.57 19.71 25.24
C PRO A 4 -51.20 20.19 24.74
N SER A 5 -50.27 20.16 25.69
CA SER A 5 -48.82 20.33 25.59
C SER A 5 -48.19 19.20 24.76
N CYS A 6 -47.25 19.53 23.88
CA CYS A 6 -46.39 18.54 23.22
C CYS A 6 -45.03 18.54 23.91
N GLN A 7 -44.73 17.43 24.58
CA GLN A 7 -43.52 17.21 25.35
C GLN A 7 -42.34 16.80 24.46
N ASN A 8 -41.16 17.18 24.93
CA ASN A 8 -39.82 16.82 24.48
C ASN A 8 -39.68 15.37 23.95
N LEU A 9 -39.25 15.23 22.69
CA LEU A 9 -38.54 14.03 22.23
C LEU A 9 -37.04 14.24 22.42
N LYS A 10 -36.49 13.54 23.41
CA LYS A 10 -35.06 13.20 23.47
C LYS A 10 -34.83 12.14 22.38
N SER A 11 -34.13 12.51 21.31
CA SER A 11 -33.60 11.54 20.36
C SER A 11 -32.20 11.14 20.82
N SER A 12 -32.06 9.86 21.08
CA SER A 12 -30.88 9.13 21.53
C SER A 12 -29.70 9.29 20.59
N ASN A 13 -28.54 9.62 21.16
CA ASN A 13 -27.23 9.36 20.56
C ASN A 13 -27.14 7.87 20.22
N THR A 14 -27.19 7.55 18.93
CA THR A 14 -26.85 6.23 18.44
C THR A 14 -25.50 6.36 17.76
N CYS A 15 -24.46 5.93 18.48
CA CYS A 15 -23.12 5.77 17.94
C CYS A 15 -23.20 4.81 16.76
N ILE A 16 -22.89 5.28 15.56
CA ILE A 16 -22.71 4.41 14.39
C ILE A 16 -21.40 3.67 14.63
N GLY A 17 -21.54 2.41 15.03
CA GLY A 17 -20.44 1.47 15.14
C GLY A 17 -19.82 1.28 13.77
N ILE A 18 -18.57 1.68 13.65
CA ILE A 18 -17.74 1.41 12.48
C ILE A 18 -17.33 -0.05 12.63
N ASP A 19 -18.03 -0.95 11.95
CA ASP A 19 -17.75 -2.38 12.03
C ASP A 19 -16.39 -2.67 11.40
N ASN A 20 -15.49 -3.08 12.29
CA ASN A 20 -14.13 -3.53 12.05
C ASN A 20 -14.19 -4.94 11.42
N GLN A 21 -14.32 -5.01 10.10
CA GLN A 21 -14.35 -6.24 9.29
C GLN A 21 -13.41 -6.01 8.09
N PHE A 22 -12.30 -6.69 7.82
CA PHE A 22 -11.66 -7.91 8.28
C PHE A 22 -10.13 -7.65 8.24
N PHE A 23 -9.44 -7.72 9.36
CA PHE A 23 -8.01 -8.07 9.39
C PHE A 23 -7.93 -9.51 9.90
N PRO A 24 -7.36 -10.48 9.16
CA PRO A 24 -7.24 -11.83 9.67
C PRO A 24 -6.36 -11.83 10.93
N SER A 25 -6.87 -12.49 11.97
CA SER A 25 -6.21 -12.63 13.27
C SER A 25 -4.89 -13.38 13.12
N VAL A 26 -3.77 -12.67 13.24
CA VAL A 26 -2.42 -13.23 13.18
C VAL A 26 -2.18 -14.15 14.38
N HIS A 27 -2.27 -15.46 14.15
CA HIS A 27 -1.79 -16.45 15.12
C HIS A 27 -0.26 -16.39 15.14
N PHE A 28 0.31 -16.10 16.32
CA PHE A 28 1.75 -16.10 16.55
C PHE A 28 2.26 -17.55 16.55
N ILE A 29 2.77 -18.00 15.40
CA ILE A 29 3.54 -19.24 15.28
C ILE A 29 5.02 -18.89 15.47
N PRO A 30 5.77 -19.53 16.39
CA PRO A 30 7.19 -19.27 16.53
C PRO A 30 7.92 -19.76 15.28
N ALA A 31 8.50 -18.83 14.52
CA ALA A 31 9.28 -19.13 13.33
C ALA A 31 10.54 -19.95 13.68
N ARG A 32 10.74 -21.07 12.97
CA ARG A 32 12.04 -21.77 12.94
C ARG A 32 13.05 -20.89 12.22
N ASN A 33 14.15 -20.60 12.91
CA ASN A 33 15.24 -19.77 12.41
C ASN A 33 16.01 -20.51 11.30
N THR A 34 15.68 -20.20 10.04
CA THR A 34 16.57 -20.44 8.90
C THR A 34 16.84 -19.11 8.22
N SER A 35 17.33 -18.14 9.00
CA SER A 35 17.82 -16.89 8.46
C SER A 35 19.14 -17.15 7.73
N THR A 36 19.09 -17.31 6.42
CA THR A 36 20.24 -16.98 5.57
C THR A 36 20.39 -15.46 5.59
N MET A 37 20.88 -14.91 6.70
CA MET A 37 21.20 -13.49 6.80
C MET A 37 22.18 -13.18 5.66
N GLY A 38 21.73 -12.43 4.66
CA GLY A 38 22.65 -11.71 3.78
C GLY A 38 23.63 -10.87 4.63
N PRO A 39 24.81 -10.51 4.10
CA PRO A 39 25.81 -9.80 4.89
C PRO A 39 25.19 -8.56 5.54
N LYS A 40 25.28 -8.46 6.87
CA LYS A 40 24.87 -7.28 7.67
C LYS A 40 25.54 -5.98 7.20
N ASP A 41 26.53 -6.07 6.32
CA ASP A 41 27.31 -4.99 5.74
C ASP A 41 26.89 -4.58 4.30
N SER A 42 25.77 -5.11 3.78
CA SER A 42 25.30 -4.73 2.45
C SER A 42 24.78 -3.28 2.43
N LYS A 43 25.23 -2.49 1.44
CA LYS A 43 24.86 -1.08 1.29
C LYS A 43 23.34 -0.94 1.06
N PRO A 44 22.67 0.04 1.68
CA PRO A 44 21.25 0.33 1.41
C PRO A 44 20.98 0.60 -0.08
N VAL A 45 19.79 0.23 -0.53
CA VAL A 45 19.26 0.60 -1.84
C VAL A 45 18.52 1.92 -1.70
N TYR A 46 19.10 2.98 -2.25
CA TYR A 46 18.46 4.29 -2.29
C TYR A 46 17.60 4.42 -3.56
N PHE A 47 16.39 4.94 -3.40
CA PHE A 47 15.47 5.26 -4.49
C PHE A 47 14.75 6.58 -4.23
N TRP A 48 14.24 7.23 -5.27
CA TRP A 48 13.45 8.46 -5.13
C TRP A 48 12.61 8.77 -6.37
N LYS A 49 13.28 9.06 -7.49
CA LYS A 49 12.61 9.46 -8.73
C LYS A 49 12.34 8.26 -9.64
N PRO A 50 11.20 8.21 -10.35
CA PRO A 50 10.88 7.14 -11.28
C PRO A 50 11.97 6.91 -12.34
N GLU A 51 12.67 7.96 -12.76
CA GLU A 51 13.70 7.91 -13.80
C GLU A 51 15.08 7.43 -13.30
N SER A 52 15.22 7.14 -12.00
CA SER A 52 16.47 6.59 -11.44
C SER A 52 16.52 5.07 -11.53
N ASP A 53 17.71 4.47 -11.43
CA ASP A 53 17.90 3.02 -11.54
C ASP A 53 16.99 2.19 -10.61
N ASN A 54 16.71 2.69 -9.40
CA ASN A 54 15.80 2.06 -8.44
C ASN A 54 14.41 2.72 -8.39
N GLY A 55 14.06 3.51 -9.42
CA GLY A 55 12.82 4.27 -9.49
C GLY A 55 11.58 3.41 -9.40
N TYR A 56 11.66 2.14 -9.81
CA TYR A 56 10.60 1.14 -9.71
C TYR A 56 10.09 0.90 -8.28
N LEU A 57 10.89 1.20 -7.25
CA LEU A 57 10.48 1.14 -5.85
C LEU A 57 9.56 2.29 -5.43
N GLY A 58 9.53 3.39 -6.20
CA GLY A 58 8.73 4.58 -5.90
C GLY A 58 7.23 4.41 -6.17
N GLN A 59 6.41 5.18 -5.45
CA GLN A 59 4.94 5.20 -5.62
C GLN A 59 4.50 5.74 -7.00
N TRP A 60 5.30 6.63 -7.57
CA TRP A 60 5.03 7.30 -8.85
C TRP A 60 5.53 6.54 -10.08
N TYR A 61 6.20 5.40 -9.88
CA TYR A 61 6.63 4.59 -11.01
C TYR A 61 5.41 4.00 -11.73
N PRO A 62 5.28 4.17 -13.06
CA PRO A 62 4.18 3.58 -13.83
C PRO A 62 4.17 2.06 -13.68
N SER A 63 3.07 1.52 -13.16
CA SER A 63 2.88 0.10 -12.94
C SER A 63 1.39 -0.17 -12.82
N ASP A 64 0.79 -0.71 -13.87
CA ASP A 64 -0.62 -1.05 -13.89
C ASP A 64 -0.89 -2.19 -12.89
N PHE A 65 -1.94 -2.05 -12.09
CA PHE A 65 -2.47 -3.16 -11.28
C PHE A 65 -3.95 -2.94 -10.98
N THR A 66 -4.58 -3.98 -10.44
CA THR A 66 -5.98 -3.98 -10.06
C THR A 66 -6.18 -4.25 -8.57
N TRP A 67 -7.28 -3.77 -8.02
CA TRP A 67 -7.72 -4.08 -6.65
C TRP A 67 -9.17 -4.56 -6.68
N ALA A 68 -9.38 -5.76 -6.15
CA ALA A 68 -10.71 -6.30 -5.91
C ALA A 68 -11.25 -5.76 -4.58
N ARG A 69 -12.33 -4.99 -4.64
CA ARG A 69 -13.03 -4.41 -3.50
C ARG A 69 -14.40 -5.05 -3.38
N ASN A 70 -14.85 -5.26 -2.15
CA ASN A 70 -16.23 -5.61 -1.85
C ASN A 70 -16.87 -4.40 -1.12
N PRO A 71 -17.57 -3.51 -1.83
CA PRO A 71 -18.28 -2.40 -1.20
C PRO A 71 -19.35 -2.91 -0.23
N ALA A 72 -19.54 -2.22 0.90
CA ALA A 72 -20.48 -2.67 1.95
C ALA A 72 -21.94 -2.76 1.45
N ASP A 73 -22.28 -1.99 0.41
CA ASP A 73 -23.58 -1.92 -0.24
C ASP A 73 -23.70 -2.83 -1.48
N ALA A 74 -22.62 -3.50 -1.91
CA ALA A 74 -22.57 -4.20 -3.19
C ALA A 74 -23.30 -5.55 -3.24
N HIS A 75 -24.11 -5.92 -2.25
CA HIS A 75 -24.87 -7.19 -2.24
C HIS A 75 -24.03 -8.45 -2.57
N GLY A 76 -22.71 -8.43 -2.33
CA GLY A 76 -21.79 -9.52 -2.65
C GLY A 76 -21.04 -9.37 -3.98
N ASP A 77 -21.29 -8.30 -4.75
CA ASP A 77 -20.57 -8.01 -5.98
C ASP A 77 -19.15 -7.49 -5.69
N VAL A 78 -18.17 -8.02 -6.41
CA VAL A 78 -16.78 -7.59 -6.35
C VAL A 78 -16.53 -6.54 -7.41
N GLU A 79 -16.13 -5.34 -6.97
CA GLU A 79 -15.69 -4.26 -7.83
C GLU A 79 -14.19 -4.41 -8.13
N ILE A 80 -13.82 -4.44 -9.41
CA ILE A 80 -12.41 -4.45 -9.83
C ILE A 80 -12.00 -3.05 -10.29
N LEU A 81 -11.13 -2.42 -9.50
CA LEU A 81 -10.60 -1.08 -9.76
C LEU A 81 -9.20 -1.18 -10.37
N LYS A 82 -8.90 -0.35 -11.37
CA LYS A 82 -7.59 -0.28 -12.03
C LYS A 82 -6.83 0.97 -11.60
N TYR A 83 -5.52 0.84 -11.40
CA TYR A 83 -4.60 1.92 -11.08
C TYR A 83 -3.40 1.87 -12.01
N ASP A 84 -2.87 3.04 -12.34
CA ASP A 84 -1.69 3.20 -13.20
C ASP A 84 -0.39 3.27 -12.38
N ASN A 85 -0.48 3.58 -11.08
CA ASN A 85 0.63 3.56 -10.14
C ASN A 85 0.13 3.47 -8.69
N ALA A 86 1.06 3.23 -7.77
CA ALA A 86 0.72 3.03 -6.36
C ALA A 86 0.32 4.33 -5.63
N GLU A 87 0.74 5.50 -6.11
CA GLU A 87 0.26 6.77 -5.56
C GLU A 87 -1.23 6.98 -5.85
N GLN A 88 -1.70 6.68 -7.07
CA GLN A 88 -3.12 6.78 -7.43
C GLN A 88 -3.96 5.90 -6.50
N PHE A 89 -3.51 4.67 -6.25
CA PHE A 89 -4.12 3.78 -5.27
C PHE A 89 -4.15 4.40 -3.87
N MET A 90 -3.02 4.94 -3.38
CA MET A 90 -2.96 5.57 -2.06
C MET A 90 -3.93 6.74 -1.93
N MET A 91 -4.04 7.61 -2.94
CA MET A 91 -4.98 8.73 -2.94
C MET A 91 -6.44 8.27 -3.03
N HIS A 92 -6.73 7.28 -3.86
CA HIS A 92 -8.08 6.73 -3.98
C HIS A 92 -8.52 6.09 -2.65
N ARG A 93 -7.65 5.30 -2.01
CA ARG A 93 -7.89 4.70 -0.70
C ARG A 93 -8.04 5.74 0.41
N LYS A 94 -7.35 6.89 0.30
CA LYS A 94 -7.57 8.04 1.18
C LYS A 94 -8.97 8.62 0.96
N GLY A 95 -9.41 8.77 -0.29
CA GLY A 95 -10.77 9.20 -0.63
C GLY A 95 -11.83 8.28 -0.03
N LEU A 96 -11.71 6.97 -0.26
CA LEU A 96 -12.60 5.96 0.32
C LEU A 96 -12.66 5.98 1.86
N LEU A 97 -11.57 6.39 2.52
CA LEU A 97 -11.50 6.43 3.99
C LEU A 97 -12.25 7.63 4.58
N PHE A 98 -12.23 8.80 3.91
CA PHE A 98 -12.75 10.05 4.47
C PHE A 98 -14.01 10.57 3.77
N ALA A 99 -14.20 10.19 2.51
CA ALA A 99 -15.18 10.78 1.62
C ALA A 99 -15.59 9.80 0.49
N PRO A 100 -16.10 8.59 0.82
CA PRO A 100 -16.36 7.53 -0.18
C PRO A 100 -17.34 7.95 -1.28
N ASP A 101 -18.32 8.78 -0.95
CA ASP A 101 -19.36 9.25 -1.87
C ASP A 101 -19.05 10.61 -2.51
N ASP A 102 -17.90 11.20 -2.19
CA ASP A 102 -17.51 12.51 -2.73
C ASP A 102 -16.98 12.38 -4.17
N PRO A 103 -17.37 13.27 -5.09
CA PRO A 103 -16.90 13.25 -6.48
C PRO A 103 -15.37 13.22 -6.62
N ILE A 104 -14.62 13.83 -5.68
CA ILE A 104 -13.15 13.83 -5.70
C ILE A 104 -12.60 12.40 -5.61
N THR A 105 -13.23 11.53 -4.82
CA THR A 105 -12.80 10.12 -4.70
C THR A 105 -12.90 9.41 -6.04
N GLN A 106 -13.98 9.65 -6.78
CA GLN A 106 -14.17 9.09 -8.13
C GLN A 106 -13.23 9.75 -9.15
N GLU A 107 -13.00 11.05 -9.05
CA GLU A 107 -12.09 11.81 -9.94
C GLU A 107 -10.65 11.33 -9.84
N ILE A 108 -10.18 10.95 -8.65
CA ILE A 108 -8.84 10.35 -8.46
C ILE A 108 -8.66 9.06 -9.28
N LEU A 109 -9.74 8.31 -9.48
CA LEU A 109 -9.75 7.07 -10.27
C LEU A 109 -10.00 7.31 -11.76
N ALA A 110 -10.45 8.50 -12.16
CA ALA A 110 -10.95 8.76 -13.50
C ALA A 110 -9.97 8.31 -14.59
N ARG A 111 -10.50 7.49 -15.51
CA ARG A 111 -9.76 6.55 -16.37
C ARG A 111 -9.33 7.13 -17.72
N ASP A 112 -9.70 8.37 -18.00
CA ASP A 112 -9.76 8.88 -19.37
C ASP A 112 -8.51 9.66 -19.81
N SER A 113 -7.43 9.60 -19.03
CA SER A 113 -6.13 10.19 -19.38
C SER A 113 -5.02 9.27 -18.87
N PRO A 114 -3.86 9.16 -19.55
CA PRO A 114 -2.68 8.54 -18.93
C PRO A 114 -2.49 9.13 -17.54
N SER A 115 -2.18 8.25 -16.57
CA SER A 115 -1.90 8.52 -15.17
C SER A 115 -1.83 10.01 -14.83
N PRO A 116 -2.79 10.56 -14.04
CA PRO A 116 -2.87 12.00 -13.82
C PRO A 116 -1.51 12.53 -13.39
N HIS A 117 -1.10 13.64 -14.01
CA HIS A 117 0.22 14.20 -13.77
C HIS A 117 0.45 14.35 -12.26
N PRO A 118 1.65 14.08 -11.71
CA PRO A 118 1.85 13.99 -10.26
C PRO A 118 1.38 15.20 -9.45
N GLN A 119 1.32 16.36 -10.09
CA GLN A 119 0.81 17.58 -9.47
C GLN A 119 -0.71 17.56 -9.30
N ASP A 120 -1.44 17.02 -10.28
CA ASP A 120 -2.90 17.00 -10.31
C ASP A 120 -3.43 16.02 -9.27
N LEU A 121 -2.90 14.80 -9.25
CA LEU A 121 -3.26 13.78 -8.26
C LEU A 121 -2.98 14.24 -6.82
N ARG A 122 -1.85 14.94 -6.59
CA ARG A 122 -1.56 15.56 -5.29
C ARG A 122 -2.53 16.69 -4.96
N SER A 123 -3.01 17.42 -5.96
CA SER A 123 -4.01 18.48 -5.77
C SER A 123 -5.35 17.89 -5.37
N LEU A 124 -5.82 16.87 -6.07
CA LEU A 124 -7.03 16.12 -5.71
C LEU A 124 -6.94 15.52 -4.31
N GLY A 125 -5.80 14.89 -3.97
CA GLY A 125 -5.57 14.33 -2.64
C GLY A 125 -5.60 15.34 -1.49
N ARG A 126 -5.39 16.64 -1.76
CA ARG A 126 -5.54 17.74 -0.77
C ARG A 126 -6.98 18.22 -0.63
N GLN A 127 -7.82 17.98 -1.62
CA GLN A 127 -9.22 18.41 -1.64
C GLN A 127 -10.17 17.40 -0.98
N ILE A 128 -9.71 16.17 -0.71
CA ILE A 128 -10.50 15.15 0.00
C ILE A 128 -11.05 15.73 1.32
N PRO A 129 -12.39 15.83 1.46
CA PRO A 129 -13.01 16.40 2.66
C PRO A 129 -12.91 15.43 3.86
N ASN A 130 -13.26 15.93 5.04
CA ASN A 130 -13.27 15.17 6.31
C ASN A 130 -11.93 14.53 6.68
N PHE A 131 -10.82 15.01 6.12
CA PHE A 131 -9.49 14.48 6.42
C PHE A 131 -9.15 14.67 7.90
N ASP A 132 -8.85 13.55 8.56
CA ASP A 132 -8.31 13.52 9.92
C ASP A 132 -6.91 12.89 9.90
N ASP A 133 -5.91 13.63 10.38
CA ASP A 133 -4.51 13.19 10.37
C ASP A 133 -4.24 12.00 11.31
N ALA A 134 -4.96 11.89 12.43
CA ALA A 134 -4.79 10.78 13.37
C ALA A 134 -5.35 9.47 12.78
N VAL A 135 -6.53 9.55 12.15
CA VAL A 135 -7.11 8.44 11.39
C VAL A 135 -6.18 8.08 10.23
N TRP A 136 -5.69 9.06 9.47
CA TRP A 136 -4.77 8.80 8.36
C TRP A 136 -3.48 8.11 8.83
N LYS A 137 -2.86 8.57 9.91
CA LYS A 137 -1.67 7.94 10.48
C LYS A 137 -1.91 6.47 10.85
N THR A 138 -3.12 6.13 11.31
CA THR A 138 -3.52 4.77 11.67
C THR A 138 -3.63 3.85 10.43
N HIS A 139 -4.15 4.36 9.31
CA HIS A 139 -4.44 3.52 8.13
C HIS A 139 -3.40 3.59 7.00
N ARG A 140 -2.67 4.70 6.85
CA ARG A 140 -1.82 4.97 5.68
C ARG A 140 -0.78 3.89 5.40
N TYR A 141 -0.20 3.31 6.45
CA TYR A 141 0.87 2.33 6.30
C TYR A 141 0.33 1.04 5.67
N ALA A 142 -0.77 0.50 6.21
CA ALA A 142 -1.43 -0.69 5.66
C ALA A 142 -1.93 -0.47 4.22
N ILE A 143 -2.46 0.73 3.93
CA ILE A 143 -2.84 1.10 2.56
C ILE A 143 -1.64 1.04 1.62
N VAL A 144 -0.50 1.64 2.00
CA VAL A 144 0.69 1.63 1.13
C VAL A 144 1.31 0.24 1.02
N VAL A 145 1.30 -0.58 2.07
CA VAL A 145 1.72 -2.00 1.99
C VAL A 145 0.86 -2.74 0.98
N GLU A 146 -0.47 -2.62 1.06
CA GLU A 146 -1.39 -3.30 0.14
C GLU A 146 -1.20 -2.85 -1.32
N GLY A 147 -1.09 -1.54 -1.56
CA GLY A 147 -0.87 -1.00 -2.90
C GLY A 147 0.45 -1.49 -3.52
N ASN A 148 1.53 -1.52 -2.73
CA ASN A 148 2.80 -2.08 -3.19
C ASN A 148 2.71 -3.60 -3.39
N TYR A 149 2.03 -4.33 -2.51
CA TYR A 149 1.82 -5.77 -2.68
C TYR A 149 1.12 -6.07 -4.00
N LEU A 150 0.01 -5.39 -4.30
CA LEU A 150 -0.73 -5.55 -5.57
C LEU A 150 0.16 -5.19 -6.77
N LYS A 151 0.87 -4.05 -6.70
CA LYS A 151 1.82 -3.62 -7.73
C LYS A 151 2.85 -4.71 -8.03
N PHE A 152 3.57 -5.18 -7.01
CA PHE A 152 4.67 -6.11 -7.20
C PHE A 152 4.20 -7.52 -7.56
N THR A 153 3.07 -7.99 -7.01
CA THR A 153 2.57 -9.34 -7.34
C THR A 153 1.92 -9.44 -8.73
N GLN A 154 1.35 -8.34 -9.25
CA GLN A 154 0.74 -8.31 -10.59
C GLN A 154 1.74 -7.94 -11.70
N ASN A 155 2.96 -7.53 -11.36
CA ASN A 155 4.01 -7.19 -12.32
C ASN A 155 5.24 -8.07 -12.08
N SER A 156 5.37 -9.19 -12.82
CA SER A 156 6.41 -10.21 -12.59
C SER A 156 7.83 -9.66 -12.61
N GLN A 157 8.18 -8.83 -13.59
CA GLN A 157 9.51 -8.21 -13.65
C GLN A 157 9.79 -7.35 -12.40
N LEU A 158 8.81 -6.55 -11.97
CA LEU A 158 8.98 -5.72 -10.76
C LEU A 158 9.10 -6.59 -9.51
N LYS A 159 8.35 -7.70 -9.42
CA LYS A 159 8.48 -8.69 -8.35
C LYS A 159 9.91 -9.19 -8.24
N GLU A 160 10.49 -9.60 -9.36
CA GLU A 160 11.86 -10.10 -9.44
C GLU A 160 12.88 -9.04 -9.00
N GLU A 161 12.72 -7.80 -9.48
CA GLU A 161 13.58 -6.67 -9.10
C GLU A 161 13.50 -6.39 -7.58
N LEU A 162 12.30 -6.39 -7.00
CA LEU A 162 12.12 -6.24 -5.55
C LEU A 162 12.78 -7.38 -4.77
N LEU A 163 12.59 -8.63 -5.18
CA LEU A 163 13.20 -9.80 -4.51
C LEU A 163 14.73 -9.77 -4.63
N ALA A 164 15.27 -9.34 -5.78
CA ALA A 164 16.70 -9.17 -6.03
C ALA A 164 17.36 -8.09 -5.16
N THR A 165 16.57 -7.27 -4.45
CA THR A 165 17.13 -6.40 -3.41
C THR A 165 17.74 -7.20 -2.24
N GLY A 166 17.44 -8.49 -2.13
CA GLY A 166 17.99 -9.36 -1.08
C GLY A 166 17.51 -8.90 0.29
N ASP A 167 18.38 -8.85 1.28
CA ASP A 167 18.05 -8.33 2.61
C ASP A 167 18.46 -6.86 2.80
N ARG A 168 18.86 -6.18 1.71
CA ARG A 168 19.29 -4.77 1.78
C ARG A 168 18.16 -3.89 2.26
N GLU A 169 18.52 -2.90 3.07
CA GLU A 169 17.61 -1.84 3.50
C GLU A 169 17.17 -0.99 2.31
N LEU A 170 15.86 -0.83 2.12
CA LEU A 170 15.29 0.04 1.10
C LEU A 170 15.06 1.44 1.69
N VAL A 171 15.59 2.47 1.04
CA VAL A 171 15.57 3.84 1.55
C VAL A 171 15.03 4.81 0.51
N GLU A 172 13.85 5.37 0.78
CA GLU A 172 13.25 6.45 -0.01
C GLU A 172 14.01 7.74 0.28
N ALA A 173 15.00 8.04 -0.56
CA ALA A 173 15.94 9.15 -0.47
C ALA A 173 15.37 10.46 -1.04
N SER A 174 14.09 10.72 -0.77
CA SER A 174 13.46 12.01 -1.08
C SER A 174 14.06 13.12 -0.18
N PRO A 175 14.59 14.22 -0.74
CA PRO A 175 15.24 15.27 0.03
C PRO A 175 14.30 16.09 0.94
N ARG A 176 12.98 15.98 0.76
CA ARG A 176 12.00 16.81 1.47
C ARG A 176 10.95 15.99 2.21
N ASP A 177 10.72 14.74 1.81
CA ASP A 177 9.76 13.88 2.47
C ASP A 177 10.37 13.25 3.72
N ARG A 178 9.79 13.55 4.88
CA ARG A 178 10.21 13.07 6.20
C ARG A 178 9.30 11.97 6.76
N ILE A 179 8.23 11.65 6.07
CA ILE A 179 7.24 10.65 6.46
C ILE A 179 7.47 9.38 5.63
N TRP A 180 7.31 9.46 4.32
CA TRP A 180 7.55 8.31 3.45
C TRP A 180 9.03 8.13 3.16
N GLY A 181 9.79 9.23 3.12
CA GLY A 181 11.24 9.24 2.92
C GLY A 181 12.07 9.60 4.15
N VAL A 182 13.38 9.66 3.94
CA VAL A 182 14.37 10.02 4.97
C VAL A 182 14.65 11.52 5.06
N GLY A 183 14.17 12.32 4.11
CA GLY A 183 14.40 13.77 4.04
C GLY A 183 15.81 14.16 3.60
N PHE A 184 16.52 13.26 2.93
CA PHE A 184 17.84 13.50 2.38
C PHE A 184 18.02 12.74 1.07
N GLY A 185 18.67 13.37 0.08
CA GLY A 185 19.09 12.68 -1.14
C GLY A 185 20.11 11.58 -0.85
N ALA A 186 20.19 10.58 -1.73
CA ALA A 186 21.00 9.37 -1.56
C ALA A 186 22.46 9.65 -1.13
N LYS A 187 23.09 10.68 -1.71
CA LYS A 187 24.46 11.12 -1.38
C LYS A 187 24.66 11.47 0.10
N ASN A 188 23.63 12.01 0.75
CA ASN A 188 23.69 12.51 2.13
C ASN A 188 22.97 11.61 3.13
N ALA A 189 22.09 10.71 2.66
CA ALA A 189 21.24 9.90 3.51
C ALA A 189 22.08 9.06 4.49
N GLY A 190 23.09 8.32 4.03
CA GLY A 190 23.93 7.48 4.90
C GLY A 190 24.58 8.26 6.06
N ALA A 191 25.20 9.41 5.77
CA ALA A 191 25.87 10.24 6.78
C ALA A 191 24.90 10.89 7.78
N ARG A 192 23.61 11.03 7.41
CA ARG A 192 22.60 11.71 8.21
C ARG A 192 21.59 10.75 8.86
N ARG A 193 21.92 9.47 9.00
CA ARG A 193 21.03 8.41 9.53
C ARG A 193 20.31 8.80 10.84
N LYS A 194 21.02 9.41 11.79
CA LYS A 194 20.45 9.89 13.07
C LYS A 194 19.34 10.94 12.91
N HIS A 195 19.34 11.64 11.78
CA HIS A 195 18.40 12.72 11.48
C HIS A 195 17.35 12.27 10.47
N TRP A 196 17.18 11.00 10.15
CA TRP A 196 16.21 10.58 9.15
C TRP A 196 14.77 10.93 9.51
N GLY A 197 13.94 11.07 8.48
CA GLY A 197 12.51 10.89 8.57
C GLY A 197 12.14 9.43 8.86
N LEU A 198 10.86 9.10 8.73
CA LEU A 198 10.34 7.78 9.13
C LEU A 198 10.65 6.67 8.12
N ASN A 199 10.98 7.01 6.86
CA ASN A 199 11.21 6.05 5.77
C ASN A 199 10.08 5.00 5.64
N LEU A 200 8.82 5.42 5.81
CA LEU A 200 7.69 4.48 5.82
C LEU A 200 7.56 3.70 4.50
N LEU A 201 7.92 4.29 3.36
CA LEU A 201 7.84 3.60 2.07
C LEU A 201 8.88 2.48 1.98
N GLY A 202 10.12 2.75 2.35
CA GLY A 202 11.16 1.71 2.42
C GLY A 202 10.78 0.54 3.33
N ARG A 203 10.17 0.84 4.49
CA ARG A 203 9.65 -0.17 5.42
C ARG A 203 8.52 -0.99 4.81
N ALA A 204 7.54 -0.34 4.19
CA ALA A 204 6.42 -1.02 3.53
C ALA A 204 6.89 -1.96 2.42
N LEU A 205 7.85 -1.54 1.60
CA LEU A 205 8.42 -2.37 0.53
C LEU A 205 9.15 -3.60 1.06
N MET A 206 9.92 -3.45 2.15
CA MET A 206 10.58 -4.59 2.79
C MET A 206 9.55 -5.56 3.38
N GLU A 207 8.46 -5.06 3.96
CA GLU A 207 7.36 -5.91 4.44
C GLU A 207 6.67 -6.68 3.29
N VAL A 208 6.40 -6.00 2.16
CA VAL A 208 5.89 -6.64 0.94
C VAL A 208 6.84 -7.71 0.42
N ARG A 209 8.15 -7.42 0.39
CA ARG A 209 9.18 -8.38 -0.03
C ARG A 209 9.16 -9.64 0.84
N GLU A 210 9.10 -9.50 2.16
CA GLU A 210 9.02 -10.66 3.06
C GLU A 210 7.71 -11.43 2.95
N ARG A 211 6.59 -10.73 2.70
CA ARG A 211 5.30 -11.39 2.43
C ARG A 211 5.36 -12.25 1.17
N ILE A 212 5.87 -11.70 0.06
CA ILE A 212 5.99 -12.39 -1.21
C ILE A 212 6.90 -13.62 -1.07
N ARG A 213 8.02 -13.51 -0.36
CA ARG A 213 8.93 -14.66 -0.10
C ARG A 213 8.22 -15.81 0.60
N LYS A 214 7.44 -15.53 1.65
CA LYS A 214 6.69 -16.54 2.39
C LYS A 214 5.66 -17.24 1.51
N GLU A 215 4.91 -16.47 0.72
CA GLU A 215 3.92 -17.03 -0.21
C GLU A 215 4.57 -17.89 -1.30
N ASP A 216 5.75 -17.51 -1.81
CA ASP A 216 6.52 -18.30 -2.79
C ASP A 216 7.12 -19.58 -2.17
N GLU A 217 7.49 -19.57 -0.88
CA GLU A 217 7.96 -20.76 -0.14
C GLU A 217 6.82 -21.74 0.18
N GLU A 218 5.62 -21.22 0.48
CA GLU A 218 4.42 -21.99 0.81
C GLU A 218 3.68 -22.51 -0.44
N ALA A 219 3.96 -21.95 -1.62
CA ALA A 219 3.43 -22.46 -2.88
C ALA A 219 3.93 -23.90 -3.14
N PRO A 220 3.03 -24.90 -3.27
CA PRO A 220 3.44 -26.28 -3.45
C PRO A 220 4.28 -26.42 -4.74
N GLN A 221 5.45 -27.07 -4.62
CA GLN A 221 6.27 -27.49 -5.77
C GLN A 221 5.54 -28.57 -6.56
N VAL A 222 4.55 -28.20 -7.37
CA VAL A 222 3.85 -29.11 -8.29
C VAL A 222 4.40 -28.89 -9.69
N ALA A 223 5.50 -29.58 -10.04
CA ALA A 223 5.83 -30.10 -11.38
C ALA A 223 7.35 -30.38 -11.51
N ALA A 224 7.79 -31.53 -11.01
CA ALA A 224 8.98 -32.22 -11.52
C ALA A 224 8.71 -33.73 -11.54
N GLY A 225 7.61 -34.13 -12.20
CA GLY A 225 7.25 -35.51 -12.47
C GLY A 225 7.27 -35.78 -13.97
N GLY A 226 8.46 -35.76 -14.58
CA GLY A 226 8.65 -36.18 -15.97
C GLY A 226 8.56 -37.71 -16.06
N GLU A 227 7.64 -38.18 -16.90
CA GLU A 227 7.30 -39.56 -17.19
C GLU A 227 8.51 -40.49 -17.40
N LYS A 228 8.45 -41.65 -16.75
CA LYS A 228 9.16 -42.85 -17.20
C LYS A 228 8.61 -43.22 -18.58
N LYS A 229 9.48 -43.25 -19.59
CA LYS A 229 9.20 -43.97 -20.84
C LYS A 229 9.24 -45.46 -20.53
N ASP A 230 8.11 -46.12 -20.68
CA ASP A 230 8.02 -47.56 -20.85
C ASP A 230 8.77 -47.94 -22.13
N ALA A 231 9.76 -48.82 -22.01
CA ALA A 231 10.36 -49.50 -23.14
C ALA A 231 9.85 -50.95 -23.14
N ALA A 232 9.34 -51.34 -24.30
CA ALA A 232 8.82 -52.65 -24.66
C ALA A 232 9.85 -53.77 -24.53
#